data_AF-A0A522WSC5-F1
#
_entry.id   AF-A0A522WSC5-F1
#
_cell.length_a   1.000
_cell.length_b   1.000
_cell.length_c   1.000
_cell.angle_alpha   90.00
_cell.angle_beta   90.00
_cell.angle_gamma   90.00
#
_symmetry.space_group_name_H-M   'P 1'
#
loop_
_entity.id
_entity.type
_entity.pdbx_description
1 polymer ?
#
loop_
_entity_poly.entity_id
_entity_poly.type
_entity_poly.pdbx_seq_one_letter_code
_entity_poly.pdbx_strand_id
1 'polypeptide(L)'
;MNKPHKRNRRIEMHHTFSGILIGVAITMGGCATTGTDIVEQQTIANKADPYEGFNRKMFVFNDSVDNYVAEPISNAYKWITPQFMQTGVFNFFNNLKNVNVVINDVLQAKFEQSAEDTGRLAINSTVGLGGLFDVAKHVGLEQNEEDFDQTLAVWGVPQGSYLVLPILGPSTARGIPGAVFDTAANPASYIGMPVQLVSMLNARASAEGSLKFIDEAALDPYVFTRESFLQWRNNLATDGNAEASSDVDSLEDEVLDGGKGAASRQDLSTNASNNAGFALRLDAEGKKFEQASHSFSSVAQSFDDTAKSFEDAGDKLDKLKKSKRRR
;
A
#
# COMPACT_ATOMS: atom_id res chain seq x y z
N MET A 1 -46.98 49.50 31.03
CA MET A 1 -46.33 50.29 29.96
C MET A 1 -44.98 50.76 30.49
N ASN A 2 -43.88 50.09 30.14
CA ASN A 2 -42.52 50.59 30.39
C ASN A 2 -41.57 49.99 29.35
N LYS A 3 -40.94 50.88 28.58
CA LYS A 3 -40.05 50.57 27.45
C LYS A 3 -38.66 50.13 27.93
N PRO A 4 -37.93 49.31 27.15
CA PRO A 4 -36.63 48.78 27.55
C PRO A 4 -35.48 49.76 27.33
N HIS A 5 -34.53 49.76 28.27
CA HIS A 5 -33.31 50.55 28.26
C HIS A 5 -32.23 49.86 27.39
N LYS A 6 -31.93 50.41 26.21
CA LYS A 6 -30.82 49.99 25.34
C LYS A 6 -29.50 50.41 25.97
N ARG A 7 -28.63 49.44 26.30
CA ARG A 7 -27.25 49.70 26.74
C ARG A 7 -26.30 49.33 25.60
N ASN A 8 -25.81 50.34 24.89
CA ASN A 8 -24.69 50.23 23.94
C ASN A 8 -23.43 49.82 24.72
N ARG A 9 -22.82 48.68 24.36
CA ARG A 9 -21.41 48.40 24.66
C ARG A 9 -20.65 48.35 23.33
N ARG A 10 -19.80 49.35 23.11
CA ARG A 10 -18.69 49.26 22.14
C ARG A 10 -17.76 48.15 22.63
N ILE A 11 -17.41 47.23 21.74
CA ILE A 11 -16.32 46.27 21.94
C ILE A 11 -15.18 46.81 21.09
N GLU A 12 -14.12 47.29 21.73
CA GLU A 12 -12.88 47.64 21.05
C GLU A 12 -12.03 46.38 20.84
N MET A 13 -11.55 46.20 19.60
CA MET A 13 -10.61 45.18 19.20
C MET A 13 -9.22 45.54 19.73
N HIS A 14 -8.65 44.68 20.58
CA HIS A 14 -7.21 44.70 20.87
C HIS A 14 -6.53 43.55 20.14
N HIS A 15 -5.86 43.89 19.03
CA HIS A 15 -4.83 43.08 18.38
C HIS A 15 -3.50 43.30 19.09
N THR A 16 -3.13 42.41 20.01
CA THR A 16 -1.72 42.16 20.38
C THR A 16 -1.68 40.86 21.16
N PHE A 17 -1.11 39.81 20.58
CA PHE A 17 -0.26 38.78 21.22
C PHE A 17 0.04 37.70 20.16
N SER A 18 0.71 38.15 19.10
CA SER A 18 1.51 37.30 18.23
C SER A 18 2.89 37.19 18.89
N GLY A 19 3.39 35.96 19.05
CA GLY A 19 4.75 35.68 19.52
C GLY A 19 4.83 35.27 20.99
N ILE A 20 4.76 33.96 21.24
CA ILE A 20 5.55 33.17 22.21
C ILE A 20 5.14 31.70 21.95
N LEU A 21 5.86 31.02 21.05
CA LEU A 21 5.86 29.55 20.91
C LEU A 21 7.15 29.09 20.20
N ILE A 22 8.27 29.72 20.56
CA ILE A 22 9.64 29.26 20.24
C ILE A 22 10.38 29.34 21.57
N GLY A 23 10.50 28.21 22.28
CA GLY A 23 11.16 28.21 23.59
C GLY A 23 10.90 27.01 24.50
N VAL A 24 10.76 25.79 23.97
CA VAL A 24 10.80 24.55 24.78
C VAL A 24 11.67 23.51 24.07
N ALA A 25 12.94 23.84 23.84
CA ALA A 25 13.91 22.95 23.18
C ALA A 25 15.14 22.62 24.05
N ILE A 26 15.15 22.96 25.34
CA ILE A 26 16.28 22.62 26.22
C ILE A 26 15.76 22.28 27.62
N THR A 27 15.42 21.01 27.86
CA THR A 27 15.54 20.30 29.16
C THR A 27 15.03 18.85 29.06
N MET A 28 15.79 17.97 28.42
CA MET A 28 15.74 16.53 28.73
C MET A 28 17.16 15.96 28.72
N GLY A 29 17.91 16.27 29.76
CA GLY A 29 19.06 15.47 30.20
C GLY A 29 18.68 14.80 31.51
N GLY A 30 18.61 13.47 31.52
CA GLY A 30 18.36 12.72 32.76
C GLY A 30 18.05 11.24 32.58
N CYS A 31 19.07 10.42 32.87
CA CYS A 31 19.02 9.05 33.42
C CYS A 31 18.47 7.89 32.57
N ALA A 32 19.38 7.02 32.11
CA ALA A 32 19.26 5.59 32.37
C ALA A 32 20.66 4.95 32.36
N THR A 33 21.24 4.72 33.54
CA THR A 33 22.16 3.61 33.76
C THR A 33 21.47 2.65 34.71
N THR A 34 21.32 1.40 34.29
CA THR A 34 21.22 0.22 35.14
C THR A 34 21.58 -0.96 34.25
N GLY A 35 22.78 -1.47 34.44
CA GLY A 35 23.12 -2.80 33.96
C GLY A 35 22.45 -3.84 34.84
N THR A 36 21.93 -4.91 34.25
CA THR A 36 22.16 -6.29 34.69
C THR A 36 21.59 -7.22 33.64
N ASP A 37 22.37 -8.24 33.34
CA ASP A 37 22.04 -9.37 32.48
C ASP A 37 20.69 -9.99 32.89
N ILE A 38 19.68 -9.80 32.05
CA ILE A 38 18.44 -10.56 32.07
C ILE A 38 17.97 -10.72 30.62
N VAL A 39 18.14 -11.95 30.13
CA VAL A 39 17.50 -12.54 28.95
C VAL A 39 17.89 -11.90 27.61
N GLU A 40 19.02 -12.39 27.11
CA GLU A 40 19.47 -12.36 25.72
C GLU A 40 18.48 -13.12 24.80
N GLN A 41 17.25 -12.61 24.69
CA GLN A 41 16.24 -13.13 23.74
C GLN A 41 15.40 -12.02 23.10
N GLN A 42 15.73 -10.75 23.34
CA GLN A 42 15.07 -9.56 22.78
C GLN A 42 15.98 -8.69 21.90
N THR A 43 17.22 -9.12 21.63
CA THR A 43 18.25 -8.34 20.94
C THR A 43 18.51 -8.81 19.51
N ILE A 44 17.45 -9.05 18.74
CA ILE A 44 17.44 -8.49 17.39
C ILE A 44 16.42 -7.37 17.49
N ALA A 45 16.89 -6.14 17.79
CA ALA A 45 16.08 -4.97 17.51
C ALA A 45 15.63 -5.12 16.05
N ASN A 46 14.33 -5.30 15.81
CA ASN A 46 13.85 -5.45 14.44
C ASN A 46 14.25 -4.16 13.72
N LYS A 47 15.23 -4.24 12.82
CA LYS A 47 15.79 -3.09 12.11
C LYS A 47 14.70 -2.29 11.41
N ALA A 48 13.61 -2.96 11.02
CA ALA A 48 12.43 -2.34 10.43
C ALA A 48 11.52 -1.62 11.45
N ASP A 49 11.52 -2.01 12.72
CA ASP A 49 10.64 -1.51 13.79
C ASP A 49 11.41 -1.09 15.08
N PRO A 50 12.22 -0.03 15.04
CA PRO A 50 12.93 0.48 16.22
C PRO A 50 12.00 1.00 17.33
N TYR A 51 10.72 1.24 17.01
CA TYR A 51 9.73 1.84 17.90
C TYR A 51 8.64 0.86 18.34
N GLU A 52 8.93 -0.44 18.33
CA GLU A 52 7.94 -1.51 18.58
C GLU A 52 7.10 -1.28 19.85
N GLY A 53 7.74 -0.86 20.95
CA GLY A 53 7.04 -0.58 22.21
C GLY A 53 6.02 0.57 22.13
N PHE A 54 6.29 1.59 21.31
CA PHE A 54 5.32 2.65 21.02
C PHE A 54 4.26 2.16 20.04
N ASN A 55 4.69 1.50 18.98
CA ASN A 55 3.84 1.03 17.89
C ASN A 55 2.79 0.03 18.39
N ARG A 56 3.15 -0.93 19.25
CA ARG A 56 2.20 -1.86 19.88
C ARG A 56 1.16 -1.14 20.75
N LYS A 57 1.55 -0.09 21.47
CA LYS A 57 0.61 0.70 22.28
C LYS A 57 -0.38 1.46 21.40
N MET A 58 0.10 2.07 20.31
CA MET A 58 -0.76 2.75 19.35
C MET A 58 -1.65 1.77 18.59
N PHE A 59 -1.15 0.57 18.30
CA PHE A 59 -1.94 -0.52 17.71
C PHE A 59 -3.11 -0.88 18.62
N VAL A 60 -2.88 -1.15 19.90
CA VAL A 60 -3.95 -1.44 20.88
C VAL A 60 -4.92 -0.26 21.04
N PHE A 61 -4.41 0.97 21.01
CA PHE A 61 -5.27 2.16 21.03
C PHE A 61 -6.19 2.23 19.81
N ASN A 62 -5.65 2.03 18.60
CA ASN A 62 -6.41 2.03 17.35
C ASN A 62 -7.43 0.90 17.32
N ASP A 63 -7.03 -0.30 17.72
CA ASP A 63 -7.90 -1.47 17.86
C ASP A 63 -9.07 -1.19 18.83
N SER A 64 -8.78 -0.58 19.98
CA SER A 64 -9.83 -0.17 20.92
C SER A 64 -10.79 0.84 20.30
N VAL A 65 -10.27 1.86 19.61
CA VAL A 65 -11.13 2.85 18.92
C VAL A 65 -11.97 2.17 17.84
N ASP A 66 -11.42 1.22 17.11
CA ASP A 66 -12.13 0.48 16.08
C ASP A 66 -13.28 -0.33 16.69
N ASN A 67 -12.98 -1.18 17.67
CA ASN A 67 -13.94 -2.08 18.33
C ASN A 67 -15.08 -1.32 19.04
N TYR A 68 -14.78 -0.19 19.69
CA TYR A 68 -15.79 0.56 20.45
C TYR A 68 -16.52 1.64 19.65
N VAL A 69 -15.96 2.12 18.53
CA VAL A 69 -16.49 3.27 17.81
C VAL A 69 -16.67 2.98 16.32
N ALA A 70 -15.60 2.64 15.60
CA ALA A 70 -15.66 2.55 14.15
C ALA A 70 -16.48 1.32 13.69
N GLU A 71 -16.28 0.15 14.29
CA GLU A 71 -16.99 -1.08 13.95
C GLU A 71 -18.51 -0.95 14.19
N PRO A 72 -19.02 -0.52 15.36
CA PRO A 72 -20.46 -0.38 15.56
C PRO A 72 -21.13 0.58 14.58
N ILE A 73 -20.49 1.72 14.29
CA ILE A 73 -21.03 2.73 13.36
C ILE A 73 -20.99 2.22 11.92
N SER A 74 -19.90 1.54 11.54
CA SER A 74 -19.74 0.95 10.21
C SER A 74 -20.74 -0.18 9.97
N ASN A 75 -21.01 -1.03 10.98
CA ASN A 75 -22.03 -2.06 10.92
C ASN A 75 -23.44 -1.46 10.78
N ALA A 76 -23.74 -0.37 11.48
CA ALA A 76 -24.99 0.36 11.29
C ALA A 76 -25.12 0.95 9.87
N TYR A 77 -24.04 1.53 9.33
CA TYR A 77 -23.99 2.01 7.94
C TYR A 77 -24.29 0.89 6.94
N LYS A 78 -23.62 -0.27 7.10
CA LYS A 78 -23.80 -1.45 6.26
C LYS A 78 -25.21 -2.03 6.34
N TRP A 79 -25.84 -1.96 7.51
CA TRP A 79 -27.21 -2.42 7.72
C TRP A 79 -28.25 -1.53 7.02
N ILE A 80 -28.05 -0.21 7.01
CA ILE A 80 -29.00 0.76 6.43
C ILE A 80 -28.78 0.94 4.92
N THR A 81 -27.54 0.80 4.46
CA THR A 81 -27.15 1.17 3.09
C THR A 81 -27.09 -0.06 2.19
N PRO A 82 -27.88 -0.14 1.10
CA PRO A 82 -27.80 -1.25 0.14
C PRO A 82 -26.44 -1.34 -0.54
N GLN A 83 -26.04 -2.55 -0.94
CA GLN A 83 -24.73 -2.81 -1.55
C GLN A 83 -24.42 -1.90 -2.75
N PHE A 84 -25.39 -1.63 -3.63
CA PHE A 84 -25.16 -0.77 -4.81
C PHE A 84 -24.81 0.67 -4.42
N MET A 85 -25.35 1.18 -3.30
CA MET A 85 -25.01 2.51 -2.80
C MET A 85 -23.62 2.51 -2.16
N GLN A 86 -23.25 1.47 -1.42
CA GLN A 86 -21.89 1.30 -0.87
C GLN A 86 -20.85 1.27 -1.99
N THR A 87 -21.11 0.51 -3.07
CA THR A 87 -20.27 0.48 -4.27
C THR A 87 -20.21 1.83 -4.96
N GLY A 88 -21.34 2.54 -5.11
CA GLY A 88 -21.34 3.88 -5.70
C GLY A 88 -20.53 4.90 -4.90
N VAL A 89 -20.63 4.88 -3.57
CA VAL A 89 -19.82 5.69 -2.65
C VAL A 89 -18.34 5.35 -2.81
N PHE A 90 -17.99 4.06 -2.81
CA PHE A 90 -16.62 3.59 -3.03
C PHE A 90 -16.06 4.14 -4.35
N ASN A 91 -16.79 3.95 -5.45
CA ASN A 91 -16.36 4.41 -6.77
C ASN A 91 -16.19 5.94 -6.82
N PHE A 92 -17.10 6.69 -6.20
CA PHE A 92 -17.03 8.16 -6.18
C PHE A 92 -15.75 8.65 -5.50
N PHE A 93 -15.44 8.16 -4.29
CA PHE A 93 -14.23 8.55 -3.58
C PHE A 93 -12.96 8.03 -4.26
N ASN A 94 -13.02 6.84 -4.85
CA ASN A 94 -11.93 6.28 -5.62
C ASN A 94 -11.64 7.11 -6.89
N ASN A 95 -12.67 7.62 -7.57
CA ASN A 95 -12.52 8.53 -8.70
C ASN A 95 -11.88 9.87 -8.26
N LEU A 96 -12.20 10.39 -7.07
CA LEU A 96 -11.51 11.56 -6.53
C LEU A 96 -10.03 11.26 -6.18
N LYS A 97 -9.76 10.07 -5.63
CA LYS A 97 -8.38 9.59 -5.39
C LYS A 97 -7.59 9.48 -6.70
N ASN A 98 -8.21 9.15 -7.83
CA ASN A 98 -7.51 9.06 -9.12
C ASN A 98 -6.86 10.37 -9.56
N VAL A 99 -7.31 11.54 -9.08
CA VAL A 99 -6.62 12.81 -9.32
C VAL A 99 -5.19 12.76 -8.76
N ASN A 100 -5.04 12.19 -7.56
CA ASN A 100 -3.75 11.99 -6.93
C ASN A 100 -2.91 10.95 -7.68
N VAL A 101 -3.51 9.83 -8.09
CA VAL A 101 -2.85 8.79 -8.89
C VAL A 101 -2.21 9.39 -10.14
N VAL A 102 -2.99 10.13 -10.94
CA VAL A 102 -2.50 10.81 -12.16
C VAL A 102 -1.35 11.76 -11.87
N ILE A 103 -1.42 12.53 -10.78
CA ILE A 103 -0.32 13.44 -10.39
C ILE A 103 0.94 12.62 -10.10
N ASN A 104 0.83 11.53 -9.34
CA ASN A 104 1.97 10.70 -8.97
C ASN A 104 2.52 9.92 -10.17
N ASP A 105 1.69 9.41 -11.09
CA ASP A 105 2.17 8.80 -12.34
C ASP A 105 3.09 9.76 -13.11
N VAL A 106 2.67 11.03 -13.23
CA VAL A 106 3.47 12.06 -13.91
C VAL A 106 4.77 12.34 -13.17
N LEU A 107 4.72 12.45 -11.83
CA LEU A 107 5.91 12.69 -11.00
C LEU A 107 6.90 11.52 -11.02
N GLN A 108 6.41 10.30 -11.25
CA GLN A 108 7.19 9.08 -11.43
C GLN A 108 7.62 8.87 -12.89
N ALA A 109 7.23 9.75 -13.82
CA ALA A 109 7.47 9.65 -15.25
C ALA A 109 6.85 8.39 -15.92
N LYS A 110 5.76 7.85 -15.35
CA LYS A 110 4.97 6.74 -15.90
C LYS A 110 3.93 7.25 -16.89
N PHE A 111 4.37 7.71 -18.07
CA PHE A 111 3.49 8.42 -19.03
C PHE A 111 2.34 7.57 -19.60
N GLU A 112 2.56 6.28 -19.84
CA GLU A 112 1.53 5.36 -20.33
C GLU A 112 0.43 5.18 -19.27
N GLN A 113 0.83 4.82 -18.06
CA GLN A 113 -0.05 4.70 -16.89
C GLN A 113 -0.83 5.99 -16.63
N SER A 114 -0.15 7.14 -16.65
CA SER A 114 -0.78 8.46 -16.48
C SER A 114 -1.88 8.72 -17.53
N ALA A 115 -1.68 8.31 -18.78
CA ALA A 115 -2.67 8.47 -19.83
C ALA A 115 -3.89 7.57 -19.59
N GLU A 116 -3.67 6.32 -19.15
CA GLU A 116 -4.74 5.39 -18.79
C GLU A 116 -5.55 5.89 -17.60
N ASP A 117 -4.90 6.30 -16.50
CA ASP A 117 -5.57 6.80 -15.30
C ASP A 117 -6.28 8.14 -15.53
N THR A 118 -5.72 9.00 -16.39
CA THR A 118 -6.43 10.21 -16.86
C THR A 118 -7.68 9.82 -17.65
N GLY A 119 -7.59 8.82 -18.51
CA GLY A 119 -8.72 8.25 -19.24
C GLY A 119 -9.79 7.72 -18.28
N ARG A 120 -9.39 6.98 -17.25
CA ARG A 120 -10.30 6.46 -16.21
C ARG A 120 -11.02 7.59 -15.50
N LEU A 121 -10.27 8.59 -15.01
CA LEU A 121 -10.82 9.76 -14.34
C LEU A 121 -11.82 10.50 -15.24
N ALA A 122 -11.49 10.71 -16.51
CA ALA A 122 -12.36 11.42 -17.45
C ALA A 122 -13.66 10.65 -17.72
N ILE A 123 -13.56 9.34 -18.01
CA ILE A 123 -14.71 8.49 -18.31
C ILE A 123 -15.62 8.35 -17.11
N ASN A 124 -15.07 8.05 -15.94
CA ASN A 124 -15.86 7.86 -14.72
C ASN A 124 -16.48 9.18 -14.25
N SER A 125 -15.78 10.31 -14.40
CA SER A 125 -16.35 11.63 -14.06
C SER A 125 -17.48 12.06 -15.00
N THR A 126 -17.41 11.70 -16.29
CA THR A 126 -18.41 12.11 -17.30
C THR A 126 -19.50 11.07 -17.48
N VAL A 127 -19.18 9.91 -18.05
CA VAL A 127 -20.11 8.82 -18.34
C VAL A 127 -20.51 8.10 -17.05
N GLY A 128 -19.58 7.96 -16.11
CA GLY A 128 -19.82 7.33 -14.81
C GLY A 128 -20.53 8.22 -13.77
N LEU A 129 -21.11 9.35 -14.19
CA LEU A 129 -21.85 10.29 -13.34
C LEU A 129 -21.05 10.76 -12.12
N GLY A 130 -19.91 11.41 -12.36
CA GLY A 130 -19.04 11.93 -11.29
C GLY A 130 -18.26 10.83 -10.55
N GLY A 131 -18.17 9.63 -11.12
CA GLY A 131 -17.48 8.50 -10.54
C GLY A 131 -18.37 7.54 -9.76
N LEU A 132 -19.70 7.70 -9.74
CA LEU A 132 -20.60 6.74 -9.09
C LEU A 132 -20.55 5.35 -9.76
N PHE A 133 -20.28 5.32 -11.08
CA PHE A 133 -20.14 4.09 -11.85
C PHE A 133 -18.74 3.99 -12.45
N ASP A 134 -18.05 2.87 -12.23
CA ASP A 134 -16.77 2.57 -12.87
C ASP A 134 -16.96 2.04 -14.29
N VAL A 135 -17.27 2.96 -15.20
CA VAL A 135 -17.43 2.68 -16.63
C VAL A 135 -16.09 2.40 -17.29
N ALA A 136 -15.03 3.05 -16.82
CA ALA A 136 -13.69 2.92 -17.37
C ALA A 136 -13.18 1.46 -17.29
N LYS A 137 -13.51 0.74 -16.22
CA LYS A 137 -13.20 -0.69 -16.10
C LYS A 137 -13.82 -1.53 -17.23
N HIS A 138 -15.03 -1.19 -17.67
CA HIS A 138 -15.74 -1.94 -18.71
C HIS A 138 -15.17 -1.72 -20.11
N VAL A 139 -14.35 -0.68 -20.30
CA VAL A 139 -13.66 -0.40 -21.57
C VAL A 139 -12.19 -0.82 -21.54
N GLY A 140 -11.78 -1.59 -20.53
CA GLY A 140 -10.45 -2.20 -20.46
C GLY A 140 -9.35 -1.33 -19.86
N LEU A 141 -9.70 -0.20 -19.23
CA LEU A 141 -8.73 0.57 -18.45
C LEU A 141 -8.69 -0.03 -17.04
N GLU A 142 -7.60 -0.65 -16.64
CA GLU A 142 -7.44 -1.18 -15.29
C GLU A 142 -7.06 -0.07 -14.30
N GLN A 143 -7.42 -0.26 -13.02
CA GLN A 143 -7.11 0.73 -12.00
C GLN A 143 -5.69 0.53 -11.48
N ASN A 144 -4.90 1.60 -11.48
CA ASN A 144 -3.62 1.63 -10.80
C ASN A 144 -3.71 2.29 -9.41
N GLU A 145 -2.68 2.11 -8.61
CA GLU A 145 -2.57 2.69 -7.28
C GLU A 145 -1.21 3.38 -7.12
N GLU A 146 -1.21 4.71 -7.22
CA GLU A 146 -0.04 5.55 -6.98
C GLU A 146 -0.30 6.54 -5.86
N ASP A 147 0.74 6.80 -5.06
CA ASP A 147 0.74 7.77 -3.98
C ASP A 147 2.10 8.46 -3.85
N PHE A 148 2.17 9.52 -3.07
CA PHE A 148 3.40 10.31 -2.98
C PHE A 148 4.53 9.59 -2.24
N ASP A 149 4.23 8.59 -1.40
CA ASP A 149 5.26 7.75 -0.78
C ASP A 149 5.94 6.83 -1.82
N GLN A 150 5.20 6.35 -2.82
CA GLN A 150 5.77 5.67 -4.01
C GLN A 150 6.62 6.63 -4.85
N THR A 151 6.12 7.85 -5.09
CA THR A 151 6.89 8.89 -5.80
C THR A 151 8.21 9.21 -5.12
N LEU A 152 8.22 9.34 -3.79
CA LEU A 152 9.44 9.52 -3.01
C LEU A 152 10.38 8.31 -3.12
N ALA A 153 9.84 7.09 -3.25
CA ALA A 153 10.63 5.89 -3.52
C ALA A 153 11.36 5.98 -4.87
N VAL A 154 10.65 6.35 -5.94
CA VAL A 154 11.22 6.56 -7.28
C VAL A 154 12.31 7.64 -7.25
N TRP A 155 12.15 8.66 -6.40
CA TRP A 155 13.15 9.72 -6.22
C TRP A 155 14.31 9.34 -5.28
N GLY A 156 14.36 8.08 -4.81
CA GLY A 156 15.46 7.53 -4.03
C GLY A 156 15.39 7.82 -2.53
N VAL A 157 14.26 8.29 -2.01
CA VAL A 157 14.07 8.45 -0.56
C VAL A 157 13.85 7.06 0.05
N PRO A 158 14.64 6.64 1.06
CA PRO A 158 14.46 5.35 1.70
C PRO A 158 13.15 5.33 2.49
N GLN A 159 12.53 4.16 2.59
CA GLN A 159 11.25 3.96 3.30
C GLN A 159 11.32 4.41 4.78
N GLY A 160 12.46 4.11 5.42
CA GLY A 160 12.70 4.40 6.83
C GLY A 160 11.89 3.50 7.77
N SER A 161 11.85 3.90 9.05
CA SER A 161 11.28 3.09 10.13
C SER A 161 9.76 2.96 10.04
N TYR A 162 9.26 1.80 10.48
CA TYR A 162 7.84 1.56 10.69
C TYR A 162 7.31 2.32 11.92
N LEU A 163 6.13 2.91 11.77
CA LEU A 163 5.43 3.64 12.83
C LEU A 163 3.94 3.34 12.77
N VAL A 164 3.30 3.19 13.94
CA VAL A 164 1.85 3.14 14.05
C VAL A 164 1.37 4.47 14.59
N LEU A 165 0.60 5.19 13.78
CA LEU A 165 0.03 6.47 14.13
C LEU A 165 -1.34 6.28 14.80
N PRO A 166 -1.68 7.10 15.81
CA PRO A 166 -3.01 7.05 16.42
C PRO A 166 -4.08 7.40 15.37
N ILE A 167 -5.15 6.61 15.32
CA ILE A 167 -6.29 6.67 14.40
C ILE A 167 -5.95 6.35 12.94
N LEU A 168 -4.78 6.79 12.45
CA LEU A 168 -4.37 6.61 11.06
C LEU A 168 -3.80 5.21 10.76
N GLY A 169 -3.23 4.54 11.77
CA GLY A 169 -2.71 3.19 11.63
C GLY A 169 -1.25 3.10 11.14
N PRO A 170 -0.87 1.98 10.50
CA PRO A 170 0.48 1.73 10.00
C PRO A 170 0.98 2.79 9.00
N SER A 171 2.22 3.22 9.16
CA SER A 171 2.93 4.14 8.27
C SER A 171 4.44 3.85 8.28
N THR A 172 5.16 4.45 7.32
CA THR A 172 6.62 4.50 7.31
C THR A 172 7.09 5.95 7.50
N ALA A 173 8.36 6.17 7.81
CA ALA A 173 8.91 7.52 7.91
C ALA A 173 8.77 8.33 6.60
N ARG A 174 8.90 7.66 5.44
CA ARG A 174 8.63 8.24 4.11
C ARG A 174 7.13 8.41 3.83
N GLY A 175 6.32 7.48 4.32
CA GLY A 175 4.87 7.49 4.23
C GLY A 175 4.19 8.69 4.87
N ILE A 176 4.74 9.24 5.96
CA ILE A 176 4.15 10.38 6.68
C ILE A 176 4.07 11.65 5.79
N PRO A 177 5.17 12.18 5.23
CA PRO A 177 5.09 13.31 4.30
C PRO A 177 4.34 12.93 3.02
N GLY A 178 4.41 11.66 2.59
CA GLY A 178 3.56 11.06 1.55
C GLY A 178 2.08 11.37 1.77
N ALA A 179 1.52 10.86 2.86
CA ALA A 179 0.13 11.00 3.24
C ALA A 179 -0.33 12.47 3.36
N VAL A 180 0.55 13.38 3.80
CA VAL A 180 0.25 14.82 3.87
C VAL A 180 0.08 15.40 2.47
N PHE A 181 1.01 15.12 1.56
CA PHE A 181 0.88 15.53 0.17
C PHE A 181 -0.36 14.91 -0.46
N ASP A 182 -0.60 13.63 -0.19
CA ASP A 182 -1.71 12.91 -0.80
C ASP A 182 -3.06 13.45 -0.36
N THR A 183 -3.18 13.78 0.92
CA THR A 183 -4.36 14.44 1.48
C THR A 183 -4.55 15.82 0.85
N ALA A 184 -3.49 16.60 0.66
CA ALA A 184 -3.58 17.93 0.04
C ALA A 184 -3.93 17.86 -1.46
N ALA A 185 -3.45 16.84 -2.18
CA ALA A 185 -3.73 16.65 -3.59
C ALA A 185 -5.12 16.05 -3.86
N ASN A 186 -5.73 15.39 -2.87
CA ASN A 186 -7.03 14.74 -3.03
C ASN A 186 -8.20 15.74 -2.90
N PRO A 187 -9.03 15.92 -3.94
CA PRO A 187 -10.21 16.80 -3.87
C PRO A 187 -11.19 16.44 -2.74
N ALA A 188 -11.27 15.16 -2.36
CA ALA A 188 -12.15 14.68 -1.28
C ALA A 188 -11.84 15.33 0.07
N SER A 189 -10.59 15.75 0.30
CA SER A 189 -10.14 16.43 1.52
C SER A 189 -10.81 17.79 1.73
N TYR A 190 -11.44 18.35 0.70
CA TYR A 190 -12.07 19.67 0.73
C TYR A 190 -13.62 19.63 0.75
N ILE A 191 -14.23 18.44 0.67
CA ILE A 191 -15.71 18.28 0.55
C ILE A 191 -16.44 18.38 1.90
N GLY A 192 -15.70 18.51 3.00
CA GLY A 192 -16.25 18.70 4.34
C GLY A 192 -16.47 17.39 5.12
N MET A 193 -16.44 17.51 6.44
CA MET A 193 -16.36 16.35 7.36
C MET A 193 -17.48 15.31 7.21
N PRO A 194 -18.77 15.68 7.03
CA PRO A 194 -19.83 14.66 6.95
C PRO A 194 -19.66 13.72 5.75
N VAL A 195 -19.18 14.23 4.62
CA VAL A 195 -18.98 13.45 3.39
C VAL A 195 -17.76 12.55 3.54
N GLN A 196 -16.67 13.05 4.12
CA GLN A 196 -15.48 12.25 4.42
C GLN A 196 -15.77 11.11 5.40
N LEU A 197 -16.61 11.35 6.41
CA LEU A 197 -17.01 10.32 7.36
C LEU A 197 -17.72 9.15 6.65
N VAL A 198 -18.58 9.44 5.67
CA VAL A 198 -19.23 8.39 4.86
C VAL A 198 -18.18 7.56 4.11
N SER A 199 -17.15 8.19 3.55
CA SER A 199 -16.03 7.47 2.92
C SER A 199 -15.32 6.54 3.90
N MET A 200 -14.97 7.04 5.08
CA MET A 200 -14.28 6.28 6.13
C MET A 200 -15.12 5.09 6.60
N LEU A 201 -16.41 5.30 6.83
CA LEU A 201 -17.34 4.24 7.25
C LEU A 201 -17.52 3.18 6.16
N ASN A 202 -17.61 3.61 4.90
CA ASN A 202 -17.73 2.70 3.76
C ASN A 202 -16.44 1.87 3.55
N ALA A 203 -15.28 2.48 3.72
CA ALA A 203 -13.99 1.78 3.69
C ALA A 203 -13.89 0.74 4.82
N ARG A 204 -14.22 1.13 6.06
CA ARG A 204 -14.23 0.20 7.21
C ARG A 204 -15.24 -0.93 7.06
N ALA A 205 -16.41 -0.67 6.47
CA ALA A 205 -17.46 -1.67 6.25
C ALA A 205 -17.02 -2.72 5.23
N SER A 206 -16.28 -2.27 4.21
CA SER A 206 -15.76 -3.13 3.15
C SER A 206 -14.58 -3.99 3.64
N ALA A 207 -13.84 -3.52 4.64
CA ALA A 207 -12.68 -4.21 5.21
C ALA A 207 -13.02 -5.26 6.30
N GLU A 208 -14.27 -5.34 6.76
CA GLU A 208 -14.68 -6.18 7.90
C GLU A 208 -14.24 -7.64 7.81
N GLY A 209 -14.36 -8.26 6.63
CA GLY A 209 -13.98 -9.66 6.42
C GLY A 209 -12.47 -9.90 6.58
N SER A 210 -11.65 -8.97 6.07
CA SER A 210 -10.19 -9.06 6.17
C SER A 210 -9.71 -8.83 7.61
N LEU A 211 -10.32 -7.88 8.32
CA LEU A 211 -9.96 -7.58 9.71
C LEU A 211 -10.26 -8.76 10.65
N LYS A 212 -11.45 -9.35 10.55
CA LYS A 212 -11.81 -10.54 11.34
C LYS A 212 -10.89 -11.73 11.09
N PHE A 213 -10.40 -11.88 9.86
CA PHE A 213 -9.42 -12.92 9.56
C PHE A 213 -8.09 -12.68 10.29
N ILE A 214 -7.62 -11.43 10.33
CA ILE A 214 -6.37 -11.08 11.04
C ILE A 214 -6.52 -11.37 12.53
N ASP A 215 -7.61 -10.92 13.14
CA ASP A 215 -7.81 -11.04 14.59
C ASP A 215 -7.99 -12.49 15.06
N GLU A 216 -8.66 -13.32 14.25
CA GLU A 216 -8.96 -14.71 14.60
C GLU A 216 -7.83 -15.68 14.21
N ALA A 217 -7.09 -15.41 13.12
CA ALA A 217 -6.13 -16.36 12.56
C ALA A 217 -4.66 -16.04 12.91
N ALA A 218 -4.32 -14.80 13.27
CA ALA A 218 -2.94 -14.43 13.57
C ALA A 218 -2.58 -14.72 15.04
N LEU A 219 -1.43 -15.35 15.25
CA LEU A 219 -0.87 -15.55 16.60
C LEU A 219 -0.48 -14.21 17.27
N ASP A 220 0.04 -13.28 16.47
CA ASP A 220 0.32 -11.89 16.86
C ASP A 220 -0.23 -10.96 15.76
N PRO A 221 -1.44 -10.40 15.93
CA PRO A 221 -2.05 -9.50 14.95
C PRO A 221 -1.20 -8.27 14.61
N TYR A 222 -0.43 -7.76 15.58
CA TYR A 222 0.45 -6.61 15.36
C TYR A 222 1.59 -6.96 14.40
N VAL A 223 2.30 -8.07 14.66
CA VAL A 223 3.40 -8.50 13.79
C VAL A 223 2.87 -8.83 12.40
N PHE A 224 1.74 -9.54 12.30
CA PHE A 224 1.12 -9.85 11.02
C PHE A 224 0.79 -8.58 10.22
N THR A 225 0.19 -7.58 10.87
CA THR A 225 -0.18 -6.30 10.25
C THR A 225 1.06 -5.54 9.79
N ARG A 226 2.11 -5.49 10.62
CA ARG A 226 3.38 -4.83 10.29
C ARG A 226 4.03 -5.46 9.06
N GLU A 227 4.25 -6.77 9.07
CA GLU A 227 4.96 -7.45 7.97
C GLU A 227 4.15 -7.37 6.67
N SER A 228 2.83 -7.56 6.74
CA SER A 228 1.95 -7.44 5.57
C SER A 228 1.96 -6.01 5.00
N PHE A 229 1.94 -5.00 5.87
CA PHE A 229 2.02 -3.61 5.45
C PHE A 229 3.36 -3.28 4.78
N LEU A 230 4.48 -3.69 5.38
CA LEU A 230 5.82 -3.45 4.82
C LEU A 230 5.99 -4.17 3.47
N GLN A 231 5.51 -5.41 3.35
CA GLN A 231 5.50 -6.15 2.10
C GLN A 231 4.67 -5.44 1.03
N TRP A 232 3.47 -4.97 1.37
CA TRP A 232 2.60 -4.23 0.46
C TRP A 232 3.22 -2.90 0.01
N ARG A 233 3.81 -2.11 0.92
CA ARG A 233 4.50 -0.87 0.56
C ARG A 233 5.71 -1.12 -0.35
N ASN A 234 6.47 -2.18 -0.09
CA ASN A 234 7.59 -2.55 -0.94
C ASN A 234 7.12 -3.01 -2.33
N ASN A 235 6.01 -3.76 -2.40
CA ASN A 235 5.41 -4.17 -3.66
C ASN A 235 4.96 -2.97 -4.50
N LEU A 236 4.28 -2.00 -3.89
CA LEU A 236 3.88 -0.76 -4.54
C LEU A 236 5.09 0.05 -5.03
N ALA A 237 6.09 0.27 -4.18
CA ALA A 237 7.28 1.03 -4.54
C ALA A 237 8.14 0.38 -5.66
N THR A 238 7.91 -0.90 -5.96
CA THR A 238 8.65 -1.65 -6.98
C THR A 238 7.78 -2.10 -8.15
N ASP A 239 6.53 -1.63 -8.24
CA ASP A 239 5.55 -2.07 -9.25
C ASP A 239 5.40 -3.60 -9.30
N GLY A 240 5.52 -4.25 -8.15
CA GLY A 240 5.50 -5.70 -8.02
C GLY A 240 6.77 -6.43 -8.49
N ASN A 241 7.77 -5.71 -9.01
CA ASN A 241 9.07 -6.25 -9.37
C ASN A 241 10.02 -6.33 -8.16
N ALA A 242 9.50 -6.78 -7.01
CA ALA A 242 10.29 -6.96 -5.82
C ALA A 242 11.30 -8.09 -6.07
N GLU A 243 12.57 -7.74 -6.26
CA GLU A 243 13.64 -8.69 -6.00
C GLU A 243 13.52 -9.07 -4.52
N ALA A 244 13.44 -10.37 -4.25
CA ALA A 244 13.38 -10.88 -2.89
C ALA A 244 14.49 -10.20 -2.09
N SER A 245 14.12 -9.42 -1.07
CA SER A 245 15.07 -8.64 -0.28
C SER A 245 16.20 -9.56 0.18
N SER A 246 17.42 -9.24 -0.23
CA SER A 246 18.69 -9.89 0.14
C SER A 246 19.02 -9.75 1.64
N ASP A 247 18.03 -9.44 2.48
CA ASP A 247 18.18 -9.40 3.93
C ASP A 247 18.20 -10.82 4.53
N VAL A 248 17.75 -11.84 3.78
CA VAL A 248 17.92 -13.25 4.19
C VAL A 248 19.38 -13.71 4.03
N ASP A 249 20.11 -13.19 3.03
CA ASP A 249 21.53 -13.51 2.83
C ASP A 249 22.41 -12.90 3.93
N SER A 250 21.99 -11.76 4.51
CA SER A 250 22.73 -11.13 5.62
C SER A 250 22.72 -11.95 6.92
N LEU A 251 21.79 -12.90 7.06
CA LEU A 251 21.76 -13.85 8.18
C LEU A 251 22.64 -15.08 7.93
N GLU A 252 22.97 -15.39 6.67
CA GLU A 252 23.92 -16.44 6.32
C GLU A 252 25.36 -15.93 6.46
N ASP A 253 25.64 -14.67 6.08
CA ASP A 253 26.97 -14.09 6.18
C ASP A 253 27.46 -13.90 7.63
N GLU A 254 26.56 -13.58 8.58
CA GLU A 254 26.92 -13.41 9.99
C GLU A 254 27.13 -14.76 10.72
N VAL A 255 26.60 -15.86 10.19
CA VAL A 255 26.85 -17.23 10.68
C VAL A 255 28.14 -17.82 10.08
N LEU A 256 28.58 -17.30 8.93
CA LEU A 256 29.73 -17.84 8.20
C LEU A 256 31.05 -17.06 8.39
N ASP A 257 31.03 -15.80 8.86
CA ASP A 257 32.26 -15.04 9.16
C ASP A 257 32.80 -15.25 10.59
N GLY A 258 32.73 -16.49 11.05
CA GLY A 258 33.52 -16.99 12.17
C GLY A 258 34.94 -17.37 11.73
N GLY A 259 35.67 -16.54 10.97
CA GLY A 259 37.08 -16.84 10.71
C GLY A 259 37.80 -16.12 9.57
N LYS A 260 38.57 -15.09 9.97
CA LYS A 260 39.85 -14.63 9.40
C LYS A 260 39.81 -13.74 8.15
N GLY A 261 40.30 -12.51 8.36
CA GLY A 261 41.54 -12.07 7.70
C GLY A 261 41.41 -11.05 6.57
N ALA A 262 41.79 -9.81 6.89
CA ALA A 262 42.19 -8.69 6.04
C ALA A 262 42.58 -8.98 4.56
N ALA A 263 42.02 -8.20 3.63
CA ALA A 263 42.77 -7.52 2.56
C ALA A 263 41.89 -6.48 1.81
N SER A 264 42.49 -5.34 1.47
CA SER A 264 41.90 -4.20 0.77
C SER A 264 41.64 -4.42 -0.72
N ARG A 265 40.78 -3.58 -1.33
CA ARG A 265 41.04 -2.96 -2.64
C ARG A 265 40.22 -1.69 -2.87
N GLN A 266 40.92 -0.67 -3.36
CA GLN A 266 40.48 0.67 -3.74
C GLN A 266 39.64 0.72 -5.03
N ASP A 267 38.75 1.73 -5.05
CA ASP A 267 38.28 2.59 -6.15
C ASP A 267 38.59 2.23 -7.60
N LEU A 268 37.56 2.28 -8.44
CA LEU A 268 37.64 2.93 -9.75
C LEU A 268 36.27 3.53 -10.17
N SER A 269 36.21 4.85 -10.13
CA SER A 269 35.29 5.69 -10.91
C SER A 269 35.76 5.73 -12.37
N THR A 270 34.86 5.53 -13.34
CA THR A 270 34.85 6.30 -14.59
C THR A 270 33.46 6.31 -15.24
N ASN A 271 32.97 7.53 -15.47
CA ASN A 271 31.89 7.88 -16.38
C ASN A 271 32.27 7.50 -17.83
N ALA A 272 31.52 6.59 -18.46
CA ALA A 272 31.45 6.47 -19.91
C ALA A 272 30.21 5.68 -20.38
N SER A 273 29.43 6.28 -21.29
CA SER A 273 28.50 5.64 -22.23
C SER A 273 27.05 5.40 -21.79
N ASN A 274 26.23 6.46 -21.86
CA ASN A 274 24.77 6.38 -21.77
C ASN A 274 24.09 5.74 -23.02
N ASN A 275 24.84 5.33 -24.04
CA ASN A 275 24.28 4.62 -25.21
C ASN A 275 24.55 3.10 -25.20
N ALA A 276 25.52 2.61 -24.42
CA ALA A 276 25.75 1.17 -24.29
C ALA A 276 24.70 0.47 -23.40
N GLY A 277 24.16 1.18 -22.41
CA GLY A 277 23.13 0.65 -21.51
C GLY A 277 21.78 0.39 -22.18
N PHE A 278 21.39 1.20 -23.17
CA PHE A 278 20.13 1.02 -23.91
C PHE A 278 20.18 -0.20 -24.85
N ALA A 279 21.29 -0.39 -25.56
CA ALA A 279 21.48 -1.57 -26.42
C ALA A 279 21.56 -2.88 -25.61
N LEU A 280 22.18 -2.85 -24.43
CA LEU A 280 22.23 -4.00 -23.51
C LEU A 280 20.86 -4.32 -22.91
N ARG A 281 20.03 -3.30 -22.61
CA ARG A 281 18.65 -3.51 -22.16
C ARG A 281 17.75 -4.10 -23.27
N LEU A 282 17.89 -3.62 -24.50
CA LEU A 282 17.14 -4.16 -25.65
C LEU A 282 17.50 -5.61 -25.99
N ASP A 283 18.78 -5.98 -25.91
CA ASP A 283 19.23 -7.37 -26.12
C ASP A 283 18.75 -8.30 -24.99
N ALA A 284 18.74 -7.79 -23.75
CA ALA A 284 18.21 -8.52 -22.60
C ALA A 284 16.68 -8.71 -22.67
N GLU A 285 15.92 -7.71 -23.13
CA GLU A 285 14.49 -7.82 -23.36
C GLU A 285 14.15 -8.73 -24.55
N GLY A 286 14.95 -8.68 -25.62
CA GLY A 286 14.81 -9.60 -26.76
C GLY A 286 14.98 -11.06 -26.36
N LYS A 287 16.01 -11.38 -25.55
CA LYS A 287 16.23 -12.73 -25.02
C LYS A 287 15.12 -13.20 -24.07
N LYS A 288 14.58 -12.30 -23.24
CA LYS A 288 13.43 -12.60 -22.39
C LYS A 288 12.16 -12.89 -23.20
N PHE A 289 11.91 -12.13 -24.27
CA PHE A 289 10.77 -12.37 -25.17
C PHE A 289 10.90 -13.70 -25.93
N GLU A 290 12.10 -14.03 -26.39
CA GLU A 290 12.37 -15.30 -27.08
C GLU A 290 12.19 -16.49 -26.12
N GLN A 291 12.69 -16.38 -24.89
CA GLN A 291 12.48 -17.39 -23.85
C GLN A 291 11.02 -17.54 -23.46
N ALA A 292 10.26 -16.44 -23.36
CA ALA A 292 8.82 -16.48 -23.16
C ALA A 292 8.12 -17.20 -24.32
N SER A 293 8.48 -16.90 -25.57
CA SER A 293 7.88 -17.55 -26.76
C SER A 293 8.15 -19.06 -26.80
N HIS A 294 9.34 -19.50 -26.39
CA HIS A 294 9.68 -20.91 -26.27
C HIS A 294 8.89 -21.59 -25.15
N SER A 295 8.69 -20.93 -24.01
CA SER A 295 7.84 -21.46 -22.93
C SER A 295 6.38 -21.62 -23.39
N PHE A 296 5.82 -20.63 -24.09
CA PHE A 296 4.46 -20.69 -24.63
C PHE A 296 4.30 -21.81 -25.68
N SER A 297 5.27 -21.98 -26.58
CA SER A 297 5.21 -23.08 -27.56
C SER A 297 5.29 -24.47 -26.91
N SER A 298 6.09 -24.62 -25.85
CA SER A 298 6.16 -25.87 -25.09
C SER A 298 4.85 -26.17 -24.34
N VAL A 299 4.21 -25.14 -23.79
CA VAL A 299 2.91 -25.25 -23.14
C VAL A 299 1.84 -25.63 -24.17
N ALA A 300 1.82 -24.99 -25.33
CA ALA A 300 0.90 -25.32 -26.42
C ALA A 300 1.06 -26.77 -26.91
N GLN A 301 2.30 -27.27 -27.01
CA GLN A 301 2.57 -28.67 -27.36
C GLN A 301 2.06 -29.64 -26.27
N SER A 302 2.24 -29.32 -24.99
CA SER A 302 1.74 -30.18 -23.91
C SER A 302 0.20 -30.27 -23.88
N PHE A 303 -0.50 -29.20 -24.26
CA PHE A 303 -1.96 -29.24 -24.44
C PHE A 303 -2.38 -30.13 -25.63
N ASP A 304 -1.66 -30.07 -26.77
CA ASP A 304 -1.96 -30.92 -27.93
C ASP A 304 -1.70 -32.41 -27.65
N ASP A 305 -0.61 -32.72 -26.94
CA ASP A 305 -0.29 -34.09 -26.51
C ASP A 305 -1.33 -34.62 -25.50
N THR A 306 -1.78 -33.75 -24.60
CA THR A 306 -2.85 -34.07 -23.64
C THR A 306 -4.16 -34.35 -24.39
N ALA A 307 -4.53 -33.53 -25.39
CA ALA A 307 -5.73 -33.74 -26.19
C ALA A 307 -5.69 -35.08 -26.94
N LYS A 308 -4.56 -35.44 -27.55
CA LYS A 308 -4.36 -36.75 -28.19
C LYS A 308 -4.50 -37.91 -27.20
N SER A 309 -3.99 -37.75 -25.98
CA SER A 309 -4.11 -38.79 -24.94
C SER A 309 -5.57 -39.06 -24.55
N PHE A 310 -6.43 -38.04 -24.59
CA PHE A 310 -7.86 -38.18 -24.34
C PHE A 310 -8.59 -38.87 -25.49
N GLU A 311 -8.26 -38.57 -26.75
CA GLU A 311 -8.80 -39.29 -27.91
C GLU A 311 -8.41 -40.78 -27.87
N ASP A 312 -7.14 -41.08 -27.62
CA ASP A 312 -6.65 -42.46 -27.51
C ASP A 312 -7.32 -43.24 -26.37
N ALA A 313 -7.56 -42.57 -25.22
CA ALA A 313 -8.29 -43.15 -24.11
C ALA A 313 -9.76 -43.44 -24.49
N GLY A 314 -10.40 -42.53 -25.23
CA GLY A 314 -11.75 -42.71 -25.77
C GLY A 314 -11.85 -43.92 -26.70
N ASP A 315 -10.94 -44.03 -27.66
CA ASP A 315 -10.88 -45.14 -28.61
C ASP A 315 -10.65 -46.50 -27.94
N LYS A 316 -9.81 -46.51 -26.89
CA LYS A 316 -9.53 -47.72 -26.11
C LYS A 316 -10.76 -48.15 -25.30
N LEU A 317 -11.50 -47.19 -24.74
CA LEU A 317 -12.76 -47.44 -24.04
C LEU A 317 -13.82 -48.01 -25.00
N ASP A 318 -13.89 -47.49 -26.22
CA ASP A 318 -14.86 -47.92 -27.23
C ASP A 318 -14.56 -49.33 -27.76
N LYS A 319 -13.27 -49.68 -27.92
CA LYS A 319 -12.81 -51.06 -28.21
C LYS A 319 -13.15 -52.03 -27.08
N LEU A 320 -12.99 -51.63 -25.82
CA LEU A 320 -13.37 -52.45 -24.66
C LEU A 320 -14.88 -52.68 -24.58
N LYS A 321 -15.68 -51.65 -24.89
CA LYS A 321 -17.14 -51.76 -24.94
C LYS A 321 -17.61 -52.71 -26.05
N LYS A 322 -16.95 -52.70 -27.22
CA LYS A 322 -17.23 -53.63 -28.32
C LYS A 322 -16.79 -55.07 -28.03
N SER A 323 -15.68 -55.29 -27.30
CA SER A 323 -15.23 -56.64 -26.95
C SER A 323 -16.14 -57.29 -25.89
N LYS A 324 -16.64 -56.51 -24.92
CA LYS A 324 -17.58 -56.97 -23.88
C LYS A 324 -18.96 -57.35 -24.43
N ARG A 325 -19.32 -56.82 -25.61
CA ARG A 325 -20.60 -57.12 -26.31
C ARG A 325 -20.55 -58.38 -27.18
N ARG A 326 -19.38 -59.01 -27.34
CA ARG A 326 -19.14 -60.22 -28.16
C ARG A 326 -18.88 -61.49 -27.32
N ARG A 327 -18.99 -61.41 -26.00
CA ARG A 327 -18.99 -62.56 -25.08
C ARG A 327 -20.38 -62.82 -24.56
#